data_AF-F4MM83-F1
#
_entry.id   AF-F4MM83-F1
#
_cell.length_a   1.000
_cell.length_b   1.000
_cell.length_c   1.000
_cell.angle_alpha   90.00
_cell.angle_beta   90.00
_cell.angle_gamma   90.00
#
_symmetry.space_group_name_H-M   'P 1'
#
loop_
_entity.id
_entity.type
_entity.pdbx_description
1 polymer ?
#
loop_
_entity_poly.entity_id
_entity_poly.type
_entity_poly.pdbx_seq_one_letter_code
_entity_poly.pdbx_strand_id
1 'polypeptide(L)'
;MALYLFKALHIIGFVAWFAGLFYLVRMFVYYREAEEKSEVERSILQPQFYLMQQRVYKIICNPAMMITWICGLGMIYIYGLDWFKENTWLHVKLILVLLMTGYHLLL
;
A
#
# COMPACT_ATOMS: atom_id res chain seq x y z
N MET A 1 -22.95 -10.60 8.83
CA MET A 1 -22.48 -9.26 9.23
C MET A 1 -20.96 -9.11 9.11
N ALA A 2 -20.15 -9.98 9.75
CA ALA A 2 -18.68 -9.88 9.75
C ALA A 2 -18.01 -9.90 8.36
N LEU A 3 -18.49 -10.76 7.44
CA LEU A 3 -17.98 -10.85 6.06
C LEU A 3 -18.07 -9.51 5.30
N TYR A 4 -19.17 -8.79 5.43
CA TYR A 4 -19.35 -7.50 4.76
C TYR A 4 -18.42 -6.43 5.32
N LEU A 5 -18.19 -6.44 6.64
CA LEU A 5 -17.23 -5.54 7.28
C LEU A 5 -15.80 -5.81 6.80
N PHE A 6 -15.38 -7.08 6.80
CA PHE A 6 -14.05 -7.44 6.30
C PHE A 6 -13.88 -7.10 4.82
N LYS A 7 -14.90 -7.33 4.00
CA LYS A 7 -14.88 -6.96 2.59
C LYS A 7 -14.77 -5.44 2.40
N ALA A 8 -15.52 -4.66 3.16
CA ALA A 8 -15.46 -3.20 3.11
C ALA A 8 -14.09 -2.67 3.53
N LEU A 9 -13.59 -3.10 4.70
CA LEU A 9 -12.27 -2.68 5.20
C LEU A 9 -11.13 -3.14 4.29
N HIS A 10 -11.22 -4.34 3.72
CA HIS A 10 -10.24 -4.83 2.74
C HIS A 10 -10.19 -3.94 1.50
N ILE A 11 -11.34 -3.54 0.94
CA ILE A 11 -11.39 -2.67 -0.24
C ILE A 11 -10.86 -1.27 0.10
N ILE A 12 -11.26 -0.69 1.23
CA ILE A 12 -10.78 0.62 1.69
C ILE A 12 -9.26 0.59 1.89
N GLY A 13 -8.76 -0.42 2.60
CA GLY A 13 -7.32 -0.61 2.81
C GLY A 13 -6.57 -0.78 1.50
N PHE A 14 -7.09 -1.58 0.57
CA PHE A 14 -6.44 -1.82 -0.72
C PHE A 14 -6.34 -0.54 -1.55
N VAL A 15 -7.43 0.23 -1.64
CA VAL A 15 -7.45 1.48 -2.41
C VAL A 15 -6.52 2.51 -1.79
N ALA A 16 -6.54 2.67 -0.46
CA ALA A 16 -5.67 3.60 0.25
C ALA A 16 -4.18 3.21 0.10
N TRP A 17 -3.87 1.92 0.18
CA TRP A 17 -2.51 1.41 0.04
C TRP A 17 -2.00 1.57 -1.39
N PHE A 18 -2.78 1.14 -2.39
CA PHE A 18 -2.43 1.27 -3.80
C PHE A 18 -2.22 2.75 -4.18
N ALA A 19 -3.16 3.63 -3.86
CA ALA A 19 -3.04 5.06 -4.13
C ALA A 19 -1.81 5.69 -3.42
N GLY A 20 -1.55 5.29 -2.17
CA GLY A 20 -0.39 5.74 -1.41
C GLY A 20 0.95 5.36 -2.06
N LEU A 21 1.05 4.14 -2.60
CA LEU A 21 2.24 3.68 -3.33
C LEU A 21 2.50 4.52 -4.60
N PHE A 22 1.47 4.78 -5.41
CA PHE A 22 1.64 5.67 -6.59
C PHE A 22 2.02 7.10 -6.20
N TYR A 23 1.44 7.60 -5.11
CA TYR A 23 1.79 8.92 -4.60
C TYR A 23 3.26 8.99 -4.14
N LEU A 24 3.76 7.95 -3.47
CA LEU A 24 5.16 7.87 -3.05
C LEU A 24 6.14 7.92 -4.22
N VAL A 25 5.87 7.17 -5.28
CA VAL A 25 6.70 7.20 -6.50
C VAL A 25 6.83 8.62 -7.03
N ARG A 26 5.72 9.37 -7.10
CA ARG A 26 5.75 10.76 -7.56
C ARG A 26 6.52 11.67 -6.61
N MET A 27 6.43 11.44 -5.30
CA MET A 27 7.22 12.20 -4.32
C MET A 27 8.72 11.97 -4.47
N PHE A 28 9.18 10.77 -4.86
CA PHE A 28 10.61 10.54 -5.13
C PHE A 28 11.09 11.30 -6.37
N VAL A 29 10.27 11.39 -7.40
CA VAL A 29 10.57 12.20 -8.58
C VAL A 29 10.70 13.67 -8.19
N TYR A 30 9.77 14.21 -7.40
CA TYR A 30 9.89 15.60 -6.92
C TYR A 30 11.11 15.86 -6.03
N TYR A 31 11.52 14.87 -5.24
CA TYR A 31 12.74 14.97 -4.45
C TYR A 31 13.99 15.08 -5.35
N ARG A 32 14.03 14.32 -6.45
CA ARG A 32 15.11 14.40 -7.45
C ARG A 32 15.05 15.69 -8.26
N GLU A 33 13.87 16.12 -8.70
CA GLU A 33 13.71 17.42 -9.38
C GLU A 33 14.14 18.60 -8.50
N ALA A 34 14.02 18.49 -7.16
CA ALA A 34 14.50 19.51 -6.23
C ALA A 34 16.03 19.58 -6.14
N GLU A 35 16.76 18.53 -6.55
CA GLU A 35 18.23 18.49 -6.56
C GLU A 35 18.83 19.42 -7.62
N GLU A 36 18.12 19.63 -8.73
CA GLU A 36 18.51 20.48 -9.86
C GLU A 36 18.21 21.98 -9.63
N LYS A 37 17.55 22.32 -8.51
CA LYS A 37 17.17 23.70 -8.20
C LYS A 37 18.30 24.49 -7.53
N SER A 38 18.07 25.79 -7.38
CA SER A 38 18.96 26.68 -6.64
C SER A 38 19.21 26.17 -5.21
N GLU A 39 20.36 26.48 -4.63
CA GLU A 39 20.75 25.98 -3.31
C GLU A 39 19.74 26.35 -2.21
N VAL A 40 19.16 27.55 -2.30
CA VAL A 40 18.12 28.03 -1.37
C VAL A 40 16.87 27.15 -1.48
N GLU A 41 16.36 26.91 -2.69
CA GLU A 41 15.16 26.09 -2.89
C GLU A 41 15.40 24.62 -2.51
N ARG A 42 16.55 24.06 -2.88
CA ARG A 42 16.93 22.68 -2.56
C ARG A 42 16.92 22.45 -1.04
N SER A 43 17.50 23.37 -0.28
CA SER A 43 17.60 23.28 1.18
C SER A 43 16.24 23.25 1.91
N ILE A 44 15.18 23.75 1.26
CA ILE A 44 13.82 23.80 1.81
C ILE A 44 12.99 22.62 1.30
N LEU A 45 13.04 22.34 0.00
CA LEU A 45 12.17 21.37 -0.66
C LEU A 45 12.53 19.93 -0.33
N GLN A 46 13.83 19.58 -0.30
CA GLN A 46 14.24 18.20 -0.04
C GLN A 46 13.82 17.70 1.36
N PRO A 47 14.06 18.43 2.47
CA PRO A 47 13.58 18.01 3.78
C PRO A 47 12.05 17.86 3.84
N GLN A 48 11.34 18.76 3.16
CA GLN A 48 9.88 18.73 3.14
C GLN A 48 9.35 17.50 2.39
N PHE A 49 9.88 17.22 1.19
CA PHE A 49 9.47 16.03 0.43
C PHE A 49 9.84 14.74 1.17
N TYR A 50 11.00 14.68 1.81
CA TYR A 50 11.39 13.53 2.63
C TYR A 50 10.41 13.30 3.79
N LEU A 51 10.01 14.37 4.50
CA LEU A 51 9.03 14.29 5.57
C LEU A 51 7.65 13.85 5.06
N MET A 52 7.22 14.33 3.89
CA MET A 52 5.96 13.90 3.25
C MET A 52 6.00 12.42 2.86
N GLN A 53 7.10 11.95 2.28
CA GLN A 53 7.31 10.54 1.95
C GLN A 53 7.21 9.66 3.21
N GLN A 54 7.93 10.02 4.27
CA GLN A 54 7.88 9.27 5.53
C GLN A 54 6.48 9.18 6.12
N ARG A 55 5.72 10.28 6.09
CA ARG A 55 4.34 10.31 6.59
C ARG A 55 3.43 9.43 5.76
N VAL A 56 3.48 9.54 4.44
CA VAL A 56 2.65 8.70 3.56
C VAL A 56 2.98 7.22 3.74
N TYR A 57 4.27 6.87 3.82
CA TYR A 57 4.68 5.48 4.00
C TYR A 57 4.24 4.93 5.36
N LYS A 58 4.60 5.60 6.46
CA LYS A 58 4.39 5.09 7.83
C LYS A 58 2.96 5.23 8.33
N ILE A 59 2.27 6.32 7.98
CA ILE A 59 0.94 6.65 8.54
C ILE A 59 -0.18 6.14 7.62
N ILE A 60 0.04 6.11 6.30
CA ILE A 60 -1.01 5.73 5.34
C ILE A 60 -0.76 4.33 4.79
N CYS A 61 0.38 4.10 4.13
CA CYS A 61 0.63 2.86 3.40
C CYS A 61 0.77 1.65 4.33
N ASN A 62 1.57 1.75 5.40
CA ASN A 62 1.78 0.63 6.33
C ASN A 62 0.47 0.17 7.00
N PRO A 63 -0.36 1.06 7.60
CA PRO A 63 -1.63 0.62 8.18
C PRO A 63 -2.63 0.11 7.14
N ALA A 64 -2.69 0.74 5.97
CA ALA A 64 -3.59 0.31 4.90
C ALA A 64 -3.22 -1.09 4.36
N MET A 65 -1.93 -1.38 4.23
CA MET A 65 -1.42 -2.73 3.90
C MET A 65 -1.84 -3.74 4.97
N MET A 66 -1.63 -3.43 6.25
CA MET A 66 -1.99 -4.32 7.36
C MET A 66 -3.49 -4.62 7.37
N ILE A 67 -4.34 -3.60 7.22
CA ILE A 67 -5.81 -3.77 7.14
C ILE A 67 -6.18 -4.66 5.95
N THR A 68 -5.58 -4.42 4.78
CA THR A 68 -5.83 -5.22 3.57
C THR A 68 -5.52 -6.69 3.80
N TRP A 69 -4.37 -7.00 4.40
CA TRP A 69 -3.96 -8.38 4.70
C TRP A 69 -4.81 -9.03 5.77
N ILE A 70 -5.04 -8.37 6.91
CA ILE A 70 -5.82 -8.91 8.02
C ILE A 70 -7.25 -9.22 7.56
N CYS A 71 -7.91 -8.29 6.87
CA CYS A 71 -9.27 -8.52 6.36
C CYS A 71 -9.30 -9.54 5.20
N GLY A 72 -8.28 -9.56 4.34
CA GLY A 72 -8.16 -10.54 3.26
C GLY A 72 -8.02 -11.98 3.76
N LEU A 73 -7.08 -12.20 4.68
CA LEU A 73 -6.87 -13.49 5.34
C LEU A 73 -8.07 -13.88 6.21
N GLY A 74 -8.68 -12.91 6.90
CA GLY A 74 -9.91 -13.11 7.67
C GLY A 74 -11.07 -13.60 6.80
N MET A 75 -11.25 -13.07 5.59
CA MET A 75 -12.26 -13.58 4.66
C MET A 75 -11.94 -15.01 4.21
N ILE A 76 -10.69 -15.32 3.89
CA ILE A 76 -10.27 -16.68 3.50
C ILE A 76 -10.58 -17.68 4.63
N TYR A 77 -10.27 -17.31 5.86
CA TYR A 77 -10.56 -18.13 7.04
C TYR A 77 -12.07 -18.39 7.21
N ILE A 78 -12.92 -17.37 7.01
CA ILE A 78 -14.39 -17.52 7.13
C ILE A 78 -14.98 -18.39 6.01
N TYR A 79 -14.48 -18.26 4.77
CA TYR A 79 -14.95 -19.09 3.65
C TYR A 79 -14.49 -20.54 3.73
N GLY A 80 -13.38 -20.82 4.43
CA GLY A 80 -12.87 -22.17 4.67
C GLY A 80 -11.86 -22.66 3.63
N LEU A 81 -11.12 -23.71 4.00
CA LEU A 81 -9.99 -24.23 3.21
C LEU A 81 -10.42 -24.94 1.92
N ASP A 82 -11.60 -25.55 1.89
CA ASP A 82 -12.08 -26.24 0.69
C ASP A 82 -12.43 -25.23 -0.42
N TRP A 83 -13.12 -24.14 -0.05
CA TRP A 83 -13.36 -23.02 -0.97
C TRP A 83 -12.05 -22.37 -1.45
N PHE A 84 -11.07 -22.22 -0.55
CA PHE A 84 -9.75 -21.68 -0.90
C PHE A 84 -9.05 -22.51 -1.98
N LYS A 85 -9.10 -23.84 -1.91
CA LYS A 85 -8.46 -24.76 -2.86
C LYS A 85 -9.14 -24.74 -4.24
N GLU A 86 -10.46 -24.65 -4.29
CA GLU A 86 -11.19 -24.65 -5.56
C GLU A 86 -11.12 -23.30 -6.29
N ASN A 87 -10.90 -22.21 -5.55
CA ASN A 87 -10.90 -20.87 -6.12
C ASN A 87 -9.55 -20.48 -6.75
N THR A 88 -9.35 -20.92 -8.00
CA THR A 88 -8.15 -20.58 -8.80
C THR A 88 -7.87 -19.09 -8.92
N TRP A 89 -8.90 -18.25 -9.06
CA TRP A 89 -8.73 -16.80 -9.17
C TRP A 89 -8.15 -16.18 -7.89
N LEU A 90 -8.52 -16.70 -6.72
CA LEU A 90 -7.99 -16.23 -5.44
C LEU A 90 -6.47 -16.44 -5.34
N HIS A 91 -5.95 -17.55 -5.85
CA HIS A 91 -4.50 -17.80 -5.88
C HIS A 91 -3.76 -16.78 -6.75
N VAL A 92 -4.29 -16.49 -7.94
CA VAL A 92 -3.73 -15.44 -8.81
C VAL A 92 -3.74 -14.08 -8.10
N LYS A 93 -4.88 -13.73 -7.48
CA LYS A 93 -4.99 -12.48 -6.71
C LYS A 93 -3.97 -12.41 -5.56
N LEU A 94 -3.75 -13.51 -4.84
CA LEU A 94 -2.77 -13.55 -3.74
C LEU A 94 -1.34 -13.36 -4.23
N ILE A 95 -0.97 -13.95 -5.38
CA ILE A 95 0.34 -13.73 -6.00
C ILE A 95 0.52 -12.24 -6.31
N LEU A 96 -0.48 -11.58 -6.90
CA LEU A 96 -0.42 -10.15 -7.21
C LEU A 96 -0.26 -9.29 -5.94
N VAL A 97 -0.99 -9.61 -4.87
CA VAL A 97 -0.88 -8.89 -3.60
C VAL A 97 0.47 -9.14 -2.92
N LEU A 98 1.02 -10.35 -3.03
CA LEU A 98 2.37 -10.66 -2.55
C LEU A 98 3.44 -9.87 -3.31
N LEU A 99 3.35 -9.78 -4.64
CA LEU A 99 4.24 -8.94 -5.46
C LEU A 99 4.14 -7.46 -5.05
N MET A 100 2.93 -6.96 -4.85
CA MET A 100 2.71 -5.58 -4.38
C MET A 100 3.27 -5.35 -2.97
N THR A 101 3.18 -6.35 -2.10
CA THR A 101 3.79 -6.31 -0.76
C THR A 101 5.32 -6.29 -0.87
N GLY A 102 5.89 -7.12 -1.74
CA GLY A 102 7.33 -7.11 -2.03
C GLY A 102 7.79 -5.74 -2.52
N TYR A 103 7.05 -5.13 -3.45
CA TYR A 103 7.31 -3.77 -3.91
C TYR A 103 7.25 -2.73 -2.78
N HIS A 104 6.23 -2.79 -1.91
CA HIS A 104 6.10 -1.91 -0.74
C HIS A 104 7.27 -2.02 0.24
N LEU A 105 7.83 -3.21 0.43
CA LEU A 105 8.95 -3.45 1.34
C LEU A 105 10.32 -3.06 0.75
N LEU A 106 10.41 -2.96 -0.58
CA LEU A 106 11.62 -2.52 -1.29
C LEU A 106 11.73 -0.98 -1.40
N LEU A 107 10.63 -0.26 -1.19
CA LEU A 107 10.53 1.20 -1.16
C LEU A 107 11.13 1.80 0.12
#